data_AF-A0A2I0K297-F1
#
_entry.id   AF-A0A2I0K297-F1
#
_cell.length_a   1.000
_cell.length_b   1.000
_cell.length_c   1.000
_cell.angle_alpha   90.00
_cell.angle_beta   90.00
_cell.angle_gamma   90.00
#
_symmetry.space_group_name_H-M   'P 1'
#
loop_
_entity.id
_entity.type
_entity.pdbx_description
1 polymer ?
#
loop_
_entity_poly.entity_id
_entity_poly.type
_entity_poly.pdbx_seq_one_letter_code
_entity_poly.pdbx_strand_id
1 'polypeptide(L)' 'MPSLQSALPPELADNVIRLYRECLRRAKFIGHKQHNTELLVNLVRQNFRRNCCKRTYKPHAL' A
#
# COMPACT_ATOMS: atom_id res chain seq x y z
N MET A 1 -7.56 12.92 23.74
CA MET A 1 -6.44 13.65 23.10
C MET A 1 -5.22 12.73 23.06
N PRO A 2 -4.35 12.86 22.05
CA PRO A 2 -4.44 12.20 20.76
C PRO A 2 -4.18 10.67 20.80
N SER A 3 -4.78 10.02 19.81
CA SER A 3 -4.78 8.62 19.38
C SER A 3 -3.59 7.71 19.72
N LEU A 4 -3.88 6.63 20.45
CA LEU A 4 -3.14 5.36 20.41
C LEU A 4 -3.58 4.49 19.21
N GLN A 5 -3.98 5.12 18.10
CA GLN A 5 -4.18 4.45 16.80
C GLN A 5 -2.80 4.25 16.19
N SER A 6 -2.06 3.28 16.73
CA SER A 6 -1.21 2.33 16.01
C SER A 6 -1.00 2.61 14.52
N ALA A 7 -0.27 3.68 14.21
CA ALA A 7 0.51 3.77 13.01
C ALA A 7 1.49 2.58 13.03
N LEU A 8 1.89 2.08 11.86
CA LEU A 8 3.00 1.14 11.82
C LEU A 8 4.17 1.72 12.66
N PRO A 9 4.91 0.88 13.42
CA PRO A 9 6.15 1.32 14.04
C PRO A 9 6.96 2.13 13.01
N PRO A 10 7.56 3.27 13.38
CA PRO A 10 8.20 4.17 12.42
C PRO A 10 9.23 3.45 11.54
N GLU A 11 10.00 2.53 12.14
CA GLU A 11 10.95 1.64 11.45
C GLU A 11 10.28 0.78 10.36
N LEU A 12 9.06 0.32 10.61
CA LEU A 12 8.29 -0.48 9.68
C LEU A 12 7.61 0.38 8.61
N ALA A 13 7.21 1.62 8.95
CA ALA A 13 6.64 2.57 8.02
C ALA A 13 7.64 2.94 6.90
N ASP A 14 8.90 3.19 7.25
CA ASP A 14 9.96 3.48 6.27
C ASP A 14 10.21 2.31 5.33
N ASN A 15 10.26 1.09 5.89
CA ASN A 15 10.41 -0.13 5.08
C ASN A 15 9.23 -0.33 4.12
N VAL A 16 8.00 -0.05 4.56
CA VAL A 16 6.80 -0.11 3.72
C VAL A 16 6.83 0.95 2.61
N ILE A 17 7.29 2.18 2.90
CA ILE A 17 7.45 3.24 1.89
C ILE A 17 8.50 2.84 0.85
N ARG A 18 9.63 2.27 1.29
CA ARG A 18 10.67 1.76 0.39
C ARG A 18 10.13 0.65 -0.52
N LEU A 19 9.39 -0.30 0.06
CA LEU A 19 8.76 -1.39 -0.67
C LEU A 19 7.75 -0.86 -1.70
N TYR A 20 6.89 0.08 -1.32
CA TYR A 20 5.91 0.69 -2.23
C TYR A 20 6.56 1.34 -3.45
N ARG A 21 7.64 2.11 -3.25
CA ARG A 21 8.40 2.74 -4.34
C ARG A 21 9.05 1.72 -5.26
N GLU A 22 9.63 0.65 -4.71
CA GLU A 22 10.21 -0.44 -5.49
C GLU A 22 9.14 -1.17 -6.33
N CYS A 23 8.00 -1.51 -5.72
CA CYS A 23 6.87 -2.13 -6.42
C CYS A 23 6.38 -1.24 -7.58
N LEU A 24 6.28 0.08 -7.39
CA LEU A 24 5.90 1.01 -8.46
C LEU A 24 6.95 1.08 -9.58
N ARG A 25 8.25 1.10 -9.25
CA ARG A 25 9.32 1.05 -10.27
C ARG A 25 9.21 -0.23 -11.09
N ARG A 26 9.03 -1.39 -10.42
CA ARG A 26 8.93 -2.68 -11.10
C ARG A 26 7.66 -2.79 -11.94
N ALA A 27 6.52 -2.30 -11.44
CA ALA A 27 5.25 -2.26 -12.15
C ALA A 27 5.35 -1.42 -13.43
N LYS A 28 6.04 -0.28 -13.41
CA LYS A 28 6.28 0.53 -14.62
C LYS A 28 7.15 -0.21 -15.64
N PHE A 29 8.21 -0.88 -15.20
CA PHE A 29 9.08 -1.65 -16.08
C PHE A 29 8.36 -2.83 -16.74
N ILE A 30 7.67 -3.64 -15.95
CA ILE A 30 6.90 -4.79 -16.45
C ILE A 30 5.75 -4.30 -17.34
N GLY A 31 5.05 -3.26 -16.89
CA GLY A 31 3.90 -2.73 -17.60
C GLY A 31 4.24 -2.09 -18.93
N HIS A 32 5.42 -1.48 -19.04
CA HIS A 32 5.92 -1.00 -20.33
C HIS A 32 6.18 -2.16 -21.29
N LYS A 33 6.73 -3.29 -20.81
CA LYS A 33 6.96 -4.49 -21.65
C LYS A 33 5.66 -5.18 -22.07
N GLN A 34 4.60 -5.07 -21.29
CA GLN A 34 3.32 -5.75 -21.52
C GLN A 34 2.20 -4.80 -21.98
N HIS A 35 2.50 -3.53 -22.23
CA HIS A 35 1.53 -2.49 -22.59
C HIS A 35 0.36 -2.33 -21.61
N ASN A 36 0.56 -2.61 -20.32
CA ASN A 36 -0.46 -2.58 -19.27
C ASN A 36 -0.02 -1.79 -18.01
N THR A 37 0.89 -0.83 -18.17
CA THR A 37 1.48 0.01 -17.11
C THR A 37 0.46 0.56 -16.12
N GLU A 38 -0.62 1.16 -16.61
CA GLU A 38 -1.62 1.79 -15.76
C GLU A 38 -2.32 0.77 -14.85
N LEU A 39 -2.69 -0.38 -15.41
CA LEU A 39 -3.33 -1.47 -14.65
C LEU A 39 -2.43 -1.98 -13.53
N LEU A 40 -1.16 -2.26 -13.82
CA LEU A 40 -0.21 -2.76 -12.81
C LEU A 40 0.10 -1.71 -11.72
N VAL A 41 0.26 -0.44 -12.10
CA VAL A 41 0.47 0.65 -11.15
C VAL A 41 -0.74 0.82 -10.22
N ASN A 42 -1.95 0.76 -10.79
CA ASN A 42 -3.19 0.87 -10.03
C ASN A 42 -3.39 -0.33 -9.10
N LEU A 43 -3.04 -1.55 -9.52
CA LEU A 43 -3.07 -2.74 -8.68
C LEU A 43 -2.15 -2.60 -7.46
N VAL A 44 -0.91 -2.11 -7.65
CA VAL A 44 0.03 -1.85 -6.54
C VAL A 44 -0.56 -0.82 -5.57
N ARG A 45 -1.08 0.30 -6.07
CA ARG A 45 -1.72 1.34 -5.25
C ARG A 45 -2.88 0.79 -4.42
N GLN A 46 -3.76 0.01 -5.05
CA GLN A 46 -4.92 -0.57 -4.39
C GLN A 46 -4.52 -1.59 -3.32
N ASN A 47 -3.52 -2.45 -3.59
CA ASN A 47 -3.03 -3.43 -2.62
C ASN A 47 -2.40 -2.78 -1.38
N PHE A 48 -1.58 -1.74 -1.57
CA PHE A 48 -0.99 -1.00 -0.45
C PHE A 48 -2.06 -0.23 0.33
N ARG A 49 -3.01 0.43 -0.35
CA ARG A 49 -4.15 1.05 0.33
C ARG A 49 -4.94 0.02 1.14
N ARG A 50 -5.24 -1.14 0.56
CA ARG A 50 -6.02 -2.20 1.24
C ARG A 50 -5.28 -2.77 2.45
N ASN A 51 -3.98 -2.98 2.40
CA ASN A 51 -3.27 -3.67 3.48
C ASN A 51 -2.62 -2.73 4.50
N CYS A 52 -2.19 -1.54 4.08
CA CYS A 52 -1.57 -0.54 4.95
C CYS A 52 -2.58 0.48 5.51
N CYS A 53 -3.76 0.63 4.88
CA CYS A 53 -4.86 1.48 5.38
C CYS A 53 -6.04 0.68 5.96
N LYS A 54 -5.95 -0.66 6.05
CA LYS A 54 -6.92 -1.47 6.83
C LYS A 54 -6.63 -1.39 8.31
N ARG A 55 -7.01 -0.25 8.88
CA ARG A 55 -7.42 -0.14 10.28
C ARG A 55 -8.65 0.77 10.39
N THR A 56 -9.60 0.61 9.49
CA THR A 56 -10.99 1.02 9.75
C THR A 56 -11.70 -0.18 10.38
N TYR A 57 -12.01 -0.03 11.67
CA TYR A 57 -12.98 -0.78 12.45
C TYR A 57 -13.93 -1.63 11.59
N LYS A 58 -13.96 -2.95 11.82
CA LYS A 58 -15.24 -3.65 11.81
C LYS A 58 -15.85 -3.36 13.19
N PRO A 59 -16.86 -2.49 13.33
CA PRO A 59 -17.72 -2.62 14.49
C PRO A 59 -18.35 -4.01 14.38
N HIS A 60 -18.29 -4.78 15.46
CA HIS A 60 -19.16 -5.93 15.61
C HIS A 60 -20.58 -5.47 15.27
N ALA A 61 -21.15 -6.02 14.20
CA ALA A 61 -22.57 -5.86 13.88
C ALA A 61 -23.22 -7.20 14.19
N LEU A 62 -23.83 -7.23 15.39
CA LEU A 62 -24.85 -8.13 15.94
C LEU A 62 -24.50 -9.62 16.01
#